data_AF-A0A6J4PWJ1-F1
#
_entry.id   AF-A0A6J4PWJ1-F1
#
_cell.length_a   1.000
_cell.length_b   1.000
_cell.length_c   1.000
_cell.angle_alpha   90.00
_cell.angle_beta   90.00
_cell.angle_gamma   90.00
#
_symmetry.space_group_name_H-M   'P 1'
#
loop_
_entity.id
_entity.type
_entity.pdbx_description
1 polymer ?
#
loop_
_entity_poly.entity_id
_entity_poly.type
_entity_poly.pdbx_seq_one_letter_code
_entity_poly.pdbx_strand_id
1 'polypeptide(L)' 'DDCIPRVSWGRFVEAGGRWSCAMTIQVHHALVDGRQVGAYFAGVQGALDAI' A
#
# COMPACT_ATOMS: atom_id res chain seq x y z
N ASP A 1 20.32 -10.29 -5.57
CA ASP A 1 19.42 -9.29 -4.96
C ASP A 1 18.00 -9.79 -4.94
N ASP A 2 17.32 -9.52 -3.83
CA ASP A 2 15.90 -9.82 -3.67
C ASP A 2 15.08 -8.64 -4.21
N CYS A 3 14.41 -8.88 -5.33
CA CYS A 3 13.60 -7.89 -6.04
C CYS A 3 12.09 -8.10 -5.82
N ILE A 4 11.70 -8.98 -4.90
CA ILE A 4 10.30 -9.29 -4.63
C ILE A 4 9.74 -8.20 -3.69
N PRO A 5 8.73 -7.41 -4.11
CA PRO A 5 8.09 -6.45 -3.23
C PRO A 5 7.43 -7.16 -2.05
N ARG A 6 7.67 -6.65 -0.83
CA ARG A 6 7.01 -7.16 0.38
C ARG A 6 5.98 -6.15 0.85
N VAL A 7 4.74 -6.60 1.03
CA VAL A 7 3.63 -5.78 1.49
C VAL A 7 3.17 -6.30 2.85
N SER A 8 2.90 -5.38 3.78
CA SER A 8 2.30 -5.70 5.07
C SER A 8 1.29 -4.64 5.46
N TRP A 9 0.29 -5.03 6.24
CA TRP A 9 -0.70 -4.11 6.79
C TRP A 9 -0.97 -4.43 8.25
N GLY A 10 -1.31 -3.39 9.00
CA GLY A 10 -1.59 -3.46 10.42
C GLY A 10 -3.02 -3.83 10.76
N ARG A 11 -3.43 -3.48 11.97
CA ARG A 11 -4.80 -3.64 12.43
C ARG A 11 -5.73 -2.64 11.73
N PHE A 12 -6.91 -3.09 11.33
CA PHE A 12 -7.99 -2.21 10.89
C PHE A 12 -8.57 -1.48 12.09
N VAL A 13 -8.67 -0.15 11.98
CA VAL A 13 -9.25 0.74 12.99
C VAL A 13 -10.42 1.48 12.39
N GLU A 14 -11.52 1.52 13.13
CA GLU A 14 -12.71 2.27 12.75
C GLU A 14 -12.70 3.64 13.44
N ALA A 15 -12.90 4.71 12.67
CA ALA A 15 -13.07 6.06 13.19
C ALA A 15 -14.09 6.82 12.32
N GLY A 16 -15.18 7.29 12.93
CA GLY A 16 -16.20 8.09 12.24
C GLY A 16 -16.87 7.36 11.07
N GLY A 17 -17.15 6.06 11.22
CA GLY A 17 -17.76 5.24 10.18
C GLY A 17 -16.86 4.91 8.99
N ARG A 18 -15.55 5.17 9.11
CA ARG A 18 -14.53 4.78 8.13
C ARG A 18 -13.55 3.80 8.75
N TRP A 19 -13.24 2.75 7.99
CA TRP A 19 -12.16 1.82 8.30
C TRP A 19 -10.85 2.32 7.70
N SER A 20 -9.78 2.24 8.48
CA SER A 20 -8.42 2.54 8.02
C SER A 20 -7.43 1.51 8.52
N CYS A 21 -6.31 1.38 7.83
CA CYS A 21 -5.22 0.47 8.20
C CYS A 21 -3.89 1.08 7.76
N ALA A 22 -2.86 0.96 8.60
CA ALA A 22 -1.50 1.32 8.20
C ALA A 22 -0.94 0.24 7.28
N MET A 23 -0.42 0.63 6.11
CA MET A 23 0.17 -0.28 5.14
C MET A 23 1.61 0.12 4.81
N THR A 24 2.48 -0.87 4.66
CA THR A 24 3.89 -0.71 4.31
C THR A 24 4.20 -1.52 3.06
N ILE A 25 5.07 -0.98 2.21
CA ILE A 25 5.67 -1.71 1.10
C ILE A 25 7.19 -1.54 1.13
N GLN A 26 7.91 -2.65 1.03
CA GLN A 26 9.36 -2.68 0.86
C GLN A 26 9.68 -3.04 -0.59
N VAL A 27 10.52 -2.22 -1.22
CA VAL A 27 10.95 -2.39 -2.61
C VAL A 27 12.45 -2.17 -2.75
N HIS A 28 13.01 -2.65 -3.85
CA HIS A 28 14.39 -2.37 -4.21
C HIS A 28 14.46 -1.10 -5.08
N HIS A 29 15.16 -0.06 -4.61
CA HIS A 29 15.15 1.25 -5.28
C HIS A 29 15.86 1.30 -6.63
N ALA A 30 16.70 0.32 -6.96
CA ALA A 30 17.23 0.19 -8.32
C ALA A 30 16.15 -0.16 -9.36
N LEU A 31 14.96 -0.62 -8.93
CA LEU A 31 13.84 -1.01 -9.80
C LEU A 31 12.59 -0.16 -9.59
N VAL A 32 12.42 0.41 -8.40
CA VAL A 32 11.19 1.10 -7.99
C VAL A 32 11.50 2.46 -7.36
N ASP A 33 10.86 3.50 -7.87
CA ASP A 33 10.92 4.85 -7.31
C ASP A 33 9.63 5.24 -6.55
N GLY A 34 9.64 6.46 -5.99
CA GLY A 34 8.50 6.99 -5.24
C GLY A 34 7.22 7.17 -6.07
N ARG A 35 7.32 7.39 -7.39
CA ARG A 35 6.15 7.53 -8.27
C ARG A 35 5.42 6.20 -8.38
N GLN A 36 6.15 5.11 -8.58
CA GLN A 36 5.57 3.77 -8.66
C GLN A 36 4.94 3.35 -7.32
N VAL A 37 5.59 3.64 -6.19
CA VAL A 37 5.03 3.40 -4.85
C VAL A 37 3.74 4.21 -4.65
N GLY A 38 3.72 5.49 -5.03
CA GLY A 38 2.52 6.32 -4.94
C GLY A 38 1.37 5.79 -5.80
N ALA A 39 1.66 5.37 -7.04
CA ALA A 39 0.68 4.77 -7.94
C ALA A 39 0.10 3.46 -7.38
N TYR A 40 0.94 2.64 -6.72
CA TYR A 40 0.50 1.43 -6.05
C TYR A 40 -0.51 1.73 -4.93
N PHE A 41 -0.22 2.67 -4.02
CA PHE A 41 -1.15 3.05 -2.96
C PHE A 41 -2.47 3.61 -3.51
N ALA A 42 -2.43 4.45 -4.55
CA ALA A 42 -3.63 4.97 -5.19
C ALA A 42 -4.46 3.86 -5.84
N GLY A 43 -3.82 2.90 -6.51
CA GLY A 43 -4.48 1.74 -7.10
C GLY A 43 -5.14 0.83 -6.06
N VAL A 44 -4.45 0.58 -4.94
CA VAL A 44 -5.02 -0.19 -3.81
C VAL A 44 -6.25 0.51 -3.25
N GLN A 45 -6.18 1.82 -3.00
CA GLN A 45 -7.34 2.57 -2.52
C GLN A 45 -8.51 2.50 -3.52
N GLY A 46 -8.26 2.70 -4.81
CA GLY A 46 -9.29 2.61 -5.84
C GLY A 46 -9.92 1.22 -5.94
N ALA A 47 -9.15 0.15 -5.73
CA ALA A 47 -9.68 -1.21 -5.69
C ALA A 47 -10.56 -1.45 -4.47
N LEU A 48 -10.22 -0.89 -3.30
CA LEU A 48 -11.02 -0.98 -2.09
C LEU A 48 -12.32 -0.16 -2.16
N ASP A 49 -12.26 1.02 -2.76
CA ASP A 49 -13.43 1.90 -2.96
C ASP A 49 -14.47 1.30 -3.91
N ALA A 50 -14.07 0.32 -4.73
CA ALA A 50 -14.93 -0.35 -5.71
C ALA A 50 -15.63 -1.61 -5.18
N ILE A 51 -15.45 -1.95 -3.90
CA ILE A 51 -16.08 -3.09 -3.21
C ILE A 51 -17.22 -2.59 -2.33
#